data_AF-W1YBF6-F1
#
_entry.id   AF-W1YBF6-F1
#
_cell.length_a   1.000
_cell.length_b   1.000
_cell.length_c   1.000
_cell.angle_alpha   90.00
_cell.angle_beta   90.00
_cell.angle_gamma   90.00
#
_symmetry.space_group_name_H-M   'P 1'
#
loop_
_entity.id
_entity.type
_entity.pdbx_description
1 polymer ?
#
loop_
_entity_poly.entity_id
_entity_poly.type
_entity_poly.pdbx_seq_one_letter_code
_entity_poly.pdbx_strand_id
1 'polypeptide(L)' 'GLGTYFSGFFERAAAMNPKIGQMIGLKEGEKIISCMVIGYPRVEYKRTVPRKEARITRM' A
#
# COMPACT_ATOMS: atom_id res chain seq x y z
N GLY A 1 12.83 4.27 -13.65
CA GLY A 1 12.75 3.96 -12.20
C GLY A 1 11.59 3.01 -11.94
N LEU A 2 11.54 2.37 -10.77
CA LEU A 2 10.39 1.55 -10.35
C LEU A 2 9.23 2.45 -9.92
N GLY A 3 8.02 2.04 -10.25
CA GLY A 3 6.77 2.60 -9.74
C GLY A 3 6.30 1.82 -8.52
N THR A 4 5.68 2.51 -7.57
CA THR A 4 5.12 1.90 -6.36
C THR A 4 3.71 2.39 -6.08
N TYR A 5 2.90 1.55 -5.45
CA TYR A 5 1.54 1.85 -5.02
C TYR A 5 1.27 1.21 -3.65
N PHE A 6 0.82 2.02 -2.69
CA PHE A 6 0.36 1.54 -1.40
C PHE A 6 -1.10 1.10 -1.48
N SER A 7 -1.35 -0.19 -1.24
CA SER A 7 -2.69 -0.78 -1.27
C SER A 7 -3.25 -0.99 0.14
N GLY A 8 -3.99 0.00 0.65
CA GLY A 8 -4.73 -0.17 1.91
C GLY A 8 -5.90 -1.15 1.80
N PHE A 9 -6.42 -1.39 0.60
CA PHE A 9 -7.52 -2.33 0.38
C PHE A 9 -7.13 -3.79 0.58
N PHE A 10 -5.86 -4.14 0.31
CA PHE A 10 -5.40 -5.51 0.47
C PHE A 10 -5.44 -5.96 1.94
N GLU A 11 -5.03 -5.10 2.86
CA GLU A 11 -5.13 -5.35 4.30
C GLU A 11 -6.57 -5.68 4.70
N ARG A 12 -7.52 -4.85 4.25
CA ARG A 12 -8.94 -5.06 4.54
C ARG A 12 -9.49 -6.33 3.89
N ALA A 13 -9.10 -6.63 2.66
CA ALA A 13 -9.51 -7.85 1.97
C ALA A 13 -9.02 -9.10 2.71
N ALA A 14 -7.76 -9.14 3.15
CA ALA A 14 -7.19 -10.25 3.90
C ALA A 14 -7.82 -10.41 5.28
N ALA A 15 -8.21 -9.32 5.94
CA ALA A 15 -8.95 -9.36 7.19
C ALA A 15 -10.37 -9.92 7.01
N MET A 16 -11.04 -9.62 5.89
CA MET A 16 -12.39 -10.13 5.59
C MET A 16 -12.39 -11.58 5.08
N ASN A 17 -11.30 -12.02 4.46
CA ASN A 17 -11.17 -13.37 3.91
C ASN A 17 -9.83 -14.01 4.31
N PRO A 18 -9.81 -14.83 5.38
CA PRO A 18 -8.61 -15.50 5.87
C PRO A 18 -7.90 -16.37 4.82
N LYS A 19 -8.61 -16.84 3.79
CA LYS A 19 -8.01 -17.62 2.69
C LYS A 19 -6.94 -16.83 1.94
N ILE A 20 -7.05 -15.50 1.88
CA ILE A 20 -6.04 -14.63 1.27
C ILE A 20 -4.72 -14.73 2.02
N GLY A 21 -4.76 -14.66 3.35
CA GLY A 21 -3.59 -14.86 4.22
C GLY A 21 -2.97 -16.24 4.02
N GLN A 22 -3.79 -17.29 3.99
CA GLN A 22 -3.32 -18.66 3.76
C GLN A 22 -2.62 -18.82 2.40
N MET A 23 -3.17 -18.22 1.34
CA MET A 23 -2.57 -18.28 0.00
C MET A 23 -1.18 -17.62 -0.07
N ILE A 24 -0.91 -16.63 0.78
CA ILE A 24 0.39 -15.96 0.86
C ILE A 24 1.29 -16.53 1.97
N GLY A 25 0.86 -17.61 2.64
CA GLY A 25 1.65 -18.29 3.67
C GLY A 25 1.68 -17.60 5.03
N LEU A 26 0.67 -16.78 5.35
CA LEU A 26 0.55 -16.12 6.65
C LEU A 26 0.35 -17.17 7.76
N LYS A 27 1.17 -17.13 8.81
CA LYS A 27 1.12 -18.06 9.94
C LYS A 27 0.14 -17.59 11.02
N GLU A 28 -0.21 -18.50 11.92
CA GLU A 28 -0.97 -18.19 13.13
C GLU A 28 -0.31 -17.04 13.90
N GLY A 29 -1.08 -15.99 14.22
CA GLY A 29 -0.59 -14.82 14.94
C GLY A 29 0.10 -13.74 14.08
N GLU A 30 0.40 -14.00 12.81
CA GLU A 30 0.91 -12.99 11.89
C GLU A 30 -0.21 -12.08 11.37
N LYS A 31 0.12 -10.82 11.08
CA LYS A 31 -0.83 -9.81 10.58
C LYS A 31 -0.23 -9.02 9.44
N ILE A 32 -1.08 -8.71 8.46
CA ILE A 32 -0.74 -7.80 7.36
C ILE A 32 -0.92 -6.37 7.87
N ILE A 33 0.16 -5.57 7.83
CA ILE A 33 0.15 -4.16 8.29
C ILE A 33 0.11 -3.16 7.14
N SER A 34 0.54 -3.59 5.95
CA SER A 34 0.54 -2.79 4.73
C SER A 34 0.77 -3.67 3.51
N CYS A 35 0.41 -3.16 2.34
CA CYS A 35 0.72 -3.79 1.06
C CYS A 35 1.33 -2.74 0.12
N MET A 36 2.50 -3.06 -0.43
CA MET A 36 3.15 -2.23 -1.43
C MET A 36 3.28 -3.02 -2.73
N VAL A 37 2.68 -2.50 -3.79
CA VAL A 37 2.83 -3.03 -5.16
C VAL A 37 3.99 -2.31 -5.81
N ILE A 38 4.90 -3.06 -6.44
CA ILE A 38 6.12 -2.55 -7.06
C ILE A 38 6.20 -3.11 -8.48
N GLY A 39 6.61 -2.27 -9.45
CA GLY A 39 6.87 -2.74 -10.80
C GLY A 39 7.39 -1.65 -11.73
N TYR A 40 7.58 -1.99 -13.00
CA TYR A 40 7.89 -1.00 -14.02
C TYR A 40 6.61 -0.32 -14.50
N PRO A 41 6.51 1.02 -14.41
CA PRO A 41 5.30 1.71 -14.79
C PRO A 41 5.11 1.62 -16.31
N ARG A 42 3.90 1.29 -16.76
CA ARG A 42 3.52 1.35 -18.19
C ARG A 42 3.33 2.80 -18.68
N VAL A 43 3.20 3.75 -17.75
CA VAL A 43 2.91 5.16 -18.05
C VAL A 43 3.96 6.07 -17.43
N GLU A 44 4.18 7.21 -18.07
CA GLU A 44 5.07 8.25 -17.55
C GLU A 44 4.28 9.32 -16.81
N TYR A 45 4.69 9.61 -15.58
CA TYR A 45 4.10 10.67 -14.77
C TYR A 45 4.91 11.95 -14.92
N LYS A 46 4.28 13.03 -15.39
CA LYS A 46 4.96 14.33 -15.59
C LYS A 46 5.20 15.12 -14.30
N ARG A 47 4.40 14.88 -13.27
CA ARG A 47 4.49 15.54 -11.95
C ARG A 47 3.87 14.68 -10.86
N THR A 48 4.21 14.95 -9.60
CA THR A 48 3.54 14.35 -8.45
C THR A 48 2.12 14.88 -8.29
N VAL A 49 1.33 14.20 -7.44
CA VAL A 49 -0.03 14.63 -7.11
C VAL A 49 -0.01 16.01 -6.42
N PRO A 50 -0.90 16.95 -6.80
CA PRO A 50 -0.99 18.24 -6.12
C PRO A 50 -1.41 18.02 -4.66
N ARG A 51 -0.62 18.53 -3.71
CA ARG A 51 -0.90 18.48 -2.27
C ARG A 51 -1.31 19.87 -1.78
N LYS A 52 -2.13 19.91 -0.71
CA LYS A 52 -2.42 21.15 0.01
C LYS A 52 -1.14 21.65 0.70
N GLU A 53 -1.07 22.95 0.95
CA GLU A 53 0.04 23.51 1.75
C GLU A 53 0.10 22.86 3.14
N ALA A 54 1.32 22.68 3.64
CA ALA A 54 1.55 22.10 4.95
C ALA A 54 1.12 23.09 6.04
N ARG A 55 0.22 22.67 6.94
CA ARG A 55 -0.11 23.43 8.14
C ARG A 55 0.93 23.13 9.22
N ILE A 56 1.92 24.00 9.36
CA ILE A 56 3.03 23.84 10.31
C ILE A 56 2.76 24.70 11.55
N THR A 57 2.75 24.08 12.73
CA THR A 57 2.77 24.78 14.02
C THR A 57 4.04 24.36 14.75
N ARG A 58 4.91 25.33 15.06
CA ARG A 58 6.12 25.08 15.85
C ARG A 58 5.71 25.08 17.33
N MET A 59 6.21 24.08 18.07
CA MET A 59 6.14 24.04 19.54
C MET A 59 7.19 24.97 20.14
#